data_AF-A0A960QC16-F1
#
_entry.id   AF-A0A960QC16-F1
#
_cell.length_a   1.000
_cell.length_b   1.000
_cell.length_c   1.000
_cell.angle_alpha   90.00
_cell.angle_beta   90.00
_cell.angle_gamma   90.00
#
_symmetry.space_group_name_H-M   'P 1'
#
loop_
_entity.id
_entity.type
_entity.pdbx_description
1 polymer ?
#
loop_
_entity_poly.entity_id
_entity_poly.type
_entity_poly.pdbx_seq_one_letter_code
_entity_poly.pdbx_strand_id
1 'polypeptide(L)' 'MAVPRYPKIRVCLQSPSPLAHISAVRLALRQAGIDRGEIHRFSHQALALDDAERQLELCRAWVAVESPAAC' A
#
# COMPACT_ATOMS: atom_id res chain seq x y z
N MET A 1 15.10 1.73 -7.52
CA MET A 1 13.74 1.67 -6.93
C MET A 1 12.76 1.39 -8.05
N ALA A 2 11.98 0.31 -7.95
CA ALA A 2 10.97 -0.01 -8.95
C ALA A 2 9.85 1.06 -8.93
N VAL A 3 9.29 1.38 -10.10
CA VAL A 3 8.14 2.29 -10.21
C VAL A 3 6.92 1.58 -9.60
N PRO A 4 6.15 2.22 -8.70
CA PRO A 4 4.95 1.62 -8.14
C PRO A 4 3.95 1.26 -9.23
N ARG A 5 3.16 0.20 -9.03
CA ARG A 5 2.11 -0.22 -9.96
C ARG A 5 1.10 0.90 -10.21
N TYR A 6 0.79 1.69 -9.19
CA TYR A 6 -0.11 2.85 -9.24
C TYR A 6 0.60 4.10 -8.71
N PRO A 7 1.50 4.72 -9.50
CA PRO A 7 2.33 5.83 -9.03
C PRO A 7 1.54 7.12 -8.80
N LYS A 8 0.32 7.21 -9.35
CA LYS A 8 -0.60 8.35 -9.16
C LYS A 8 -1.38 8.27 -7.84
N ILE A 9 -1.44 7.10 -7.21
CA ILE A 9 -2.13 6.91 -5.93
C ILE A 9 -1.11 7.17 -4.85
N ARG A 10 -1.37 8.18 -4.02
CA ARG A 10 -0.50 8.60 -2.94
C ARG A 10 -1.10 8.23 -1.60
N VAL A 11 -0.27 7.68 -0.71
CA VAL A 11 -0.70 7.23 0.61
C VAL A 11 0.33 7.67 1.64
N CYS A 12 -0.12 8.43 2.65
CA CYS A 12 0.69 8.77 3.80
C CYS A 12 0.53 7.70 4.89
N LEU A 13 1.65 7.09 5.26
CA LEU A 13 1.69 6.06 6.28
C LEU A 13 2.19 6.67 7.60
N GLN A 14 1.28 6.89 8.54
CA GLN A 14 1.56 7.56 9.82
C GLN A 14 1.67 6.61 11.01
N SER A 15 1.20 5.37 10.88
CA SER A 15 1.16 4.38 11.97
C SER A 15 2.32 3.41 11.85
N PRO A 16 2.94 2.95 12.95
CA PRO A 16 3.94 1.88 12.90
C PRO A 16 3.32 0.50 12.62
N SER A 17 1.98 0.38 12.60
CA SER A 17 1.30 -0.90 12.41
C SER A 17 1.26 -1.32 10.94
N PRO A 18 1.80 -2.51 10.56
CA PRO A 18 1.74 -2.98 9.19
C PRO A 18 0.31 -3.18 8.68
N LEU A 19 -0.62 -3.59 9.55
CA LEU A 19 -2.03 -3.71 9.20
C LEU A 19 -2.68 -2.35 8.90
N ALA A 20 -2.22 -1.29 9.56
CA ALA A 20 -2.67 0.06 9.25
C ALA A 20 -2.17 0.49 7.87
N HIS A 21 -0.95 0.13 7.48
CA HIS A 21 -0.43 0.38 6.13
C HIS A 21 -1.27 -0.32 5.05
N ILE A 22 -1.52 -1.61 5.23
CA ILE A 22 -2.32 -2.41 4.30
C ILE A 22 -3.74 -1.82 4.17
N SER A 23 -4.33 -1.41 5.29
CA SER A 23 -5.66 -0.79 5.30
C SER A 23 -5.69 0.55 4.58
N ALA A 24 -4.69 1.41 4.79
CA ALA A 24 -4.57 2.70 4.12
C ALA A 24 -4.42 2.53 2.59
N VAL A 25 -3.57 1.59 2.16
CA VAL A 25 -3.41 1.29 0.72
C VAL A 25 -4.70 0.75 0.12
N ARG A 26 -5.38 -0.21 0.78
CA ARG A 26 -6.68 -0.72 0.30
C ARG A 26 -7.72 0.37 0.15
N LEU A 27 -7.78 1.31 1.10
CA LEU A 27 -8.70 2.44 1.03
C LEU A 27 -8.37 3.35 -0.15
N ALA A 28 -7.10 3.69 -0.34
CA ALA A 28 -6.66 4.55 -1.45
C ALA A 28 -6.92 3.90 -2.81
N LEU A 29 -6.67 2.60 -2.97
CA LEU A 29 -7.01 1.86 -4.19
C LEU A 29 -8.51 1.90 -4.49
N ARG A 30 -9.36 1.75 -3.48
CA ARG A 30 -10.84 1.84 -3.63
C ARG A 30 -11.27 3.25 -4.06
N GLN A 31 -10.72 4.28 -3.42
CA GLN A 31 -11.04 5.68 -3.75
C GLN A 31 -10.61 6.07 -5.16
N ALA A 32 -9.50 5.49 -5.64
CA ALA A 32 -9.02 5.67 -7.01
C ALA A 32 -9.80 4.85 -8.05
N GLY A 33 -10.82 4.09 -7.65
CA GLY A 33 -11.64 3.27 -8.55
C GLY A 33 -10.91 2.05 -9.11
N ILE A 34 -9.85 1.57 -8.44
CA ILE A 34 -9.15 0.36 -8.85
C ILE A 34 -10.06 -0.86 -8.68
N ASP A 35 -9.94 -1.80 -9.61
CA ASP A 35 -10.74 -3.02 -9.65
C ASP A 35 -10.63 -3.84 -8.34
N ARG A 36 -11.74 -4.49 -7.98
CA ARG A 36 -11.83 -5.32 -6.77
C ARG A 36 -10.87 -6.50 -6.80
N GLY A 37 -10.61 -7.09 -7.97
CA GLY A 37 -9.65 -8.18 -8.16
C GLY A 37 -8.22 -7.74 -7.86
N GLU A 38 -7.83 -6.54 -8.27
CA GLU A 38 -6.52 -5.97 -7.97
C GLU A 38 -6.38 -5.65 -6.47
N ILE A 39 -7.42 -5.09 -5.85
CA ILE A 39 -7.44 -4.87 -4.39
C ILE A 39 -7.34 -6.20 -3.62
N HIS A 40 -8.00 -7.25 -4.12
CA HIS A 40 -7.93 -8.58 -3.53
C HIS A 40 -6.53 -9.19 -3.69
N ARG A 41 -5.92 -9.06 -4.87
CA ARG A 41 -4.54 -9.47 -5.14
C ARG A 41 -3.56 -8.79 -4.19
N PHE A 42 -3.65 -7.47 -4.03
CA PHE A 42 -2.83 -6.73 -3.06
C PHE A 42 -3.01 -7.28 -1.65
N SER A 43 -4.27 -7.45 -1.21
CA SER A 43 -4.59 -7.91 0.14
C SER A 43 -4.01 -9.31 0.40
N HIS A 44 -4.14 -10.22 -0.57
CA HIS A 44 -3.59 -11.57 -0.47
C HIS A 44 -2.05 -11.55 -0.41
N GLN A 45 -1.39 -10.76 -1.27
CA GLN A 45 0.07 -10.64 -1.24
C GLN A 45 0.58 -10.03 0.07
N ALA A 46 -0.12 -9.02 0.61
CA ALA A 46 0.30 -8.34 1.82
C ALA A 46 0.11 -9.18 3.08
N LEU A 47 -0.98 -9.94 3.15
CA LEU A 47 -1.28 -10.83 4.27
C LEU A 47 -0.50 -12.15 4.22
N ALA A 48 0.04 -12.54 3.07
CA ALA A 48 0.91 -13.70 2.94
C ALA A 48 2.37 -13.44 3.39
N LEU A 49 2.69 -12.20 3.78
CA LEU A 49 4.01 -11.81 4.28
C LEU A 49 3.96 -11.72 5.81
N ASP A 50 4.85 -12.44 6.49
CA ASP A 50 5.00 -12.40 7.96
C ASP A 50 5.94 -11.29 8.46
N ASP A 51 6.58 -10.57 7.54
CA ASP A 51 7.59 -9.55 7.85
C ASP A 51 7.08 -8.13 7.56
N ALA A 52 7.22 -7.25 8.56
CA ALA A 52 6.73 -5.87 8.50
C ALA A 52 7.47 -5.02 7.46
N GLU A 53 8.77 -5.24 7.27
CA GLU A 53 9.55 -4.51 6.27
C GLU A 53 9.11 -4.91 4.86
N ARG A 54 8.96 -6.22 4.60
CA ARG A 54 8.45 -6.74 3.32
C ARG A 54 7.03 -6.28 3.03
N GLN A 55 6.17 -6.18 4.04
CA GLN A 55 4.82 -5.62 3.88
C GLN A 55 4.87 -4.14 3.47
N LEU A 56 5.78 -3.36 4.05
CA LEU A 56 6.00 -1.97 3.67
C LEU A 56 6.59 -1.85 2.26
N GLU A 57 7.54 -2.70 1.89
CA GLU A 57 8.06 -2.78 0.52
C GLU A 57 6.97 -3.11 -0.49
N LEU A 58 6.07 -4.05 -0.17
CA LEU A 58 4.92 -4.35 -1.01
C LEU A 58 3.99 -3.14 -1.14
N CYS A 59 3.73 -2.41 -0.07
CA CYS A 59 2.94 -1.16 -0.13
C CYS A 59 3.59 -0.15 -1.10
N ARG A 60 4.92 0.04 -1.00
CA ARG A 60 5.70 0.92 -1.89
C ARG A 60 5.74 0.42 -3.34
N ALA A 61 5.66 -0.88 -3.56
CA ALA A 61 5.59 -1.47 -4.90
C ALA A 61 4.21 -1.26 -5.55
N TRP A 62 3.17 -1.05 -4.77
CA TRP A 62 1.81 -0.85 -5.27
C TRP A 62 1.44 0.61 -5.46
N VAL A 63 1.80 1.49 -4.52
CA VAL A 63 1.41 2.91 -4.53
C VAL A 63 2.57 3.82 -4.17
N ALA A 64 2.43 5.11 -4.47
CA ALA A 64 3.39 6.11 -3.98
C ALA A 64 3.16 6.31 -2.47
N VAL A 65 4.10 5.82 -1.67
CA VAL A 65 4.09 6.03 -0.21
C VAL A 65 4.82 7.31 0.11
N GLU A 66 4.10 8.27 0.69
CA GLU A 66 4.67 9.52 1.19
C GLU A 66 5.04 9.34 2.66
N SER A 67 6.22 9.85 3.03
CA SER A 67 6.65 9.87 4.43
C SER A 67 5.81 10.89 5.20
N PRO A 68 5.54 10.70 6.50
CA PRO A 68 4.75 11.66 7.29
C PRO A 68 5.35 13.07 7.40
N ALA A 69 6.58 13.29 6.93
CA ALA A 69 7.16 14.64 6.80
C ALA A 69 6.80 15.36 5.47
N ALA A 70 6.17 14.64 4.54
CA ALA A 70 5.73 15.15 3.23
C ALA A 70 4.18 15.22 3.11
N CYS A 71 3.47 14.71 4.12
CA CYS A 71 2.13 15.10 4.51
C CYS A 71 2.25 16.11 5.67
#